data_AF-A0AAW9S6R8-F1
#
_entry.id   AF-A0AAW9S6R8-F1
#
_cell.length_a   1.000
_cell.length_b   1.000
_cell.length_c   1.000
_cell.angle_alpha   90.00
_cell.angle_beta   90.00
_cell.angle_gamma   90.00
#
_symmetry.space_group_name_H-M   'P 1'
#
loop_
_entity.id
_entity.type
_entity.pdbx_description
1 polymer ?
#
loop_
_entity_poly.entity_id
_entity_poly.type
_entity_poly.pdbx_seq_one_letter_code
_entity_poly.pdbx_strand_id
1 'polypeptide(L)' 'MENYNSEQACREKFKAVREKAGITCKGCGGHAHYWLKGKQMWQCKFCSFRTSLRSGTLME' A
#
# COMPACT_ATOMS: atom_id res chain seq x y z
N MET A 1 16.97 22.34 -3.69
CA MET A 1 17.29 21.38 -4.76
C MET A 1 16.53 20.10 -4.46
N GLU A 2 15.29 20.03 -4.95
CA GLU A 2 14.29 19.03 -4.59
C GLU A 2 14.48 17.75 -5.39
N ASN A 3 15.30 16.84 -4.90
CA ASN A 3 15.57 15.56 -5.57
C ASN A 3 14.48 14.49 -5.30
N TYR A 4 13.21 14.90 -5.17
CA TYR A 4 12.08 14.06 -4.75
C TYR A 4 11.51 13.13 -5.83
N ASN A 5 12.17 12.97 -6.98
CA ASN A 5 11.48 12.56 -8.21
C ASN A 5 11.59 11.09 -8.66
N SER A 6 12.19 10.16 -7.91
CA SER A 6 12.17 8.73 -8.30
C SER A 6 11.45 7.82 -7.33
N GLU A 7 11.65 7.99 -6.02
CA GLU A 7 11.04 7.06 -5.05
C GLU A 7 9.55 7.29 -4.82
N GLN A 8 9.08 8.54 -4.78
CA GLN A 8 7.66 8.83 -4.52
C GLN A 8 6.79 8.43 -5.72
N ALA A 9 7.21 8.80 -6.93
CA ALA A 9 6.53 8.39 -8.15
C ALA A 9 6.47 6.86 -8.29
N CYS A 10 7.55 6.15 -7.95
CA CYS A 10 7.57 4.69 -7.96
C CYS A 10 6.55 4.11 -6.94
N ARG A 11 6.47 4.68 -5.73
CA ARG A 11 5.51 4.25 -4.70
C ARG A 11 4.07 4.48 -5.11
N GLU A 12 3.75 5.62 -5.73
CA GLU A 12 2.40 5.91 -6.22
C GLU A 12 2.00 4.99 -7.38
N LYS A 13 2.92 4.72 -8.30
CA LYS A 13 2.70 3.73 -9.38
C LYS A 13 2.46 2.34 -8.80
N PHE A 14 3.25 1.91 -7.81
CA PHE A 14 3.03 0.66 -7.09
C PHE A 14 1.67 0.61 -6.39
N LYS A 15 1.28 1.72 -5.75
CA LYS A 15 -0.03 1.84 -5.09
C LYS A 15 -1.15 1.66 -6.11
N ALA A 16 -1.10 2.40 -7.22
CA ALA A 16 -2.09 2.33 -8.28
C ALA A 16 -2.15 0.94 -8.92
N VAL A 17 -1.00 0.28 -9.13
CA VAL A 17 -0.94 -1.10 -9.63
C VAL A 17 -1.60 -2.06 -8.65
N ARG A 18 -1.32 -1.96 -7.34
CA ARG A 18 -1.95 -2.84 -6.34
C ARG A 18 -3.45 -2.56 -6.18
N GLU A 19 -3.87 -1.30 -6.18
CA GLU A 19 -5.28 -0.94 -6.16
C GLU A 19 -5.99 -1.48 -7.41
N LYS A 20 -5.36 -1.38 -8.58
CA LYS A 20 -5.87 -1.96 -9.84
C LYS A 20 -5.88 -3.49 -9.83
N ALA A 21 -4.88 -4.11 -9.21
CA ALA A 21 -4.81 -5.57 -9.03
C ALA A 21 -5.82 -6.11 -8.00
N GLY A 22 -6.40 -5.23 -7.18
CA GLY A 22 -7.27 -5.60 -6.07
C GLY A 22 -6.47 -5.90 -4.80
N ILE A 23 -6.52 -4.98 -3.84
CA ILE A 23 -5.96 -5.22 -2.51
C ILE A 23 -7.00 -5.99 -1.70
N THR A 24 -6.65 -7.20 -1.27
CA THR A 24 -7.49 -8.07 -0.44
C THR A 24 -6.87 -8.26 0.94
N CYS A 25 -7.62 -8.02 2.02
CA CYS A 25 -7.15 -8.25 3.40
C CYS A 25 -6.94 -9.75 3.59
N LYS A 26 -5.71 -10.18 3.92
CA LYS A 26 -5.44 -11.60 4.24
C LYS A 26 -6.19 -12.09 5.49
N GLY A 27 -6.59 -11.17 6.38
CA GLY A 27 -7.32 -11.51 7.61
C GLY A 27 -8.82 -11.74 7.43
N CYS A 28 -9.49 -10.97 6.56
CA CYS A 28 -10.96 -11.04 6.39
C CYS A 28 -11.44 -11.22 4.95
N GLY A 29 -10.54 -11.21 3.96
CA GLY A 29 -10.90 -11.26 2.55
C GLY A 29 -11.54 -9.97 2.00
N GLY A 30 -11.67 -8.92 2.81
CA GLY A 30 -12.28 -7.66 2.38
C GLY A 30 -11.41 -6.90 1.38
N HIS A 31 -12.04 -6.20 0.43
CA HIS A 31 -11.36 -5.32 -0.55
C HIS A 31 -11.30 -3.85 -0.10
N ALA A 32 -12.01 -3.49 0.97
CA ALA A 32 -12.08 -2.13 1.48
C ALA A 32 -10.86 -1.77 2.34
N HIS A 33 -9.91 -1.06 1.73
CA HIS A 33 -8.72 -0.53 2.39
C HIS A 33 -8.64 0.98 2.20
N TYR A 34 -8.17 1.68 3.22
CA TYR A 34 -7.81 3.09 3.09
C TYR A 34 -6.29 3.26 3.16
N TRP A 35 -5.80 4.22 2.41
CA TRP A 35 -4.39 4.53 2.33
C TRP A 35 -4.01 5.59 3.36
N LEU A 36 -3.11 5.24 4.28
CA LEU A 36 -2.50 6.17 5.22
C LEU A 36 -1.28 6.81 4.58
N LYS A 37 -1.44 7.99 3.98
CA LYS A 37 -0.32 8.75 3.39
C LYS A 37 0.83 8.99 4.38
N GLY A 38 0.51 9.31 5.64
CA GLY A 38 1.51 9.58 6.68
C GLY A 38 2.36 8.37 7.09
N LYS A 39 1.88 7.14 6.88
CA LYS A 39 2.64 5.91 7.18
C LYS A 39 2.98 5.09 5.93
N GLN A 40 2.46 5.49 4.76
CA GLN A 40 2.51 4.75 3.50
C GLN A 40 2.07 3.28 3.64
N MET A 41 0.94 3.10 4.33
CA MET A 41 0.36 1.79 4.65
C MET A 41 -1.11 1.77 4.25
N TRP A 42 -1.60 0.62 3.83
CA TRP A 42 -3.03 0.33 3.73
C TRP A 42 -3.53 -0.20 5.06
N GLN A 43 -4.72 0.25 5.46
CA GLN A 43 -5.43 -0.35 6.57
C GLN A 43 -6.82 -0.76 6.11
N CYS A 44 -7.18 -2.00 6.40
CA CYS A 44 -8.49 -2.51 6.06
C CYS A 44 -9.54 -1.95 7.02
N LYS A 45 -10.71 -1.58 6.49
CA LYS A 45 -11.82 -1.06 7.30
C LYS A 45 -12.53 -2.15 8.12
N PHE A 46 -12.44 -3.41 7.68
CA PHE A 46 -13.10 -4.55 8.33
C PHE A 46 -12.25 -5.15 9.45
N CYS A 47 -11.06 -5.64 9.10
CA CYS A 47 -10.17 -6.37 10.00
C CYS A 47 -9.21 -5.45 10.77
N SER A 48 -9.17 -4.13 10.47
CA SER A 48 -8.10 -3.21 10.90
C SER A 48 -6.67 -3.66 10.55
N PHE A 49 -6.54 -4.68 9.70
CA PHE A 49 -5.28 -5.25 9.29
C PHE A 49 -4.47 -4.23 8.50
N ARG A 50 -3.20 -4.11 8.85
CA ARG A 50 -2.27 -3.16 8.22
C ARG A 50 -1.41 -3.89 7.22
N THR A 51 -1.35 -3.37 6.00
CA THR A 51 -0.50 -3.88 4.93
C THR A 51 0.37 -2.73 4.47
N SER A 52 1.68 -2.81 4.72
CA SER A 52 2.60 -1.79 4.21
C SER A 52 2.83 -1.97 2.72
N LEU A 53 3.14 -0.87 2.03
CA LEU A 53 3.51 -0.90 0.60
C LEU A 53 4.64 -1.88 0.30
N ARG A 54 5.58 -2.03 1.25
CA ARG A 54 6.73 -2.93 1.20
C ARG A 54 6.49 -4.36 1.70
N SER A 55 5.34 -4.70 2.31
CA SER A 55 5.11 -6.02 2.92
C SER A 55 4.99 -7.20 1.92
N GLY A 56 5.43 -7.01 0.66
CA GLY A 56 5.57 -8.04 -0.36
C GLY A 56 6.85 -7.93 -1.19
N THR A 57 7.73 -6.96 -0.91
CA THR A 57 9.10 -6.95 -1.42
C THR A 57 9.98 -7.52 -0.31
N LEU A 58 10.18 -8.84 -0.35
CA LEU A 58 11.33 -9.49 0.27
C LEU A 58 12.59 -8.82 -0.28
N MET A 59 13.13 -7.86 0.44
CA MET A 59 14.58 -7.67 0.50
C MET A 59 14.91 -7.79 1.97
N GLU A 60 15.32 -9.01 2.34
CA GLU A 60 16.26 -9.24 3.45
C GLU A 60 17.56 -8.48 3.19
#